data_AF-A0A6H1ZP60-F1
#
_entry.id   AF-A0A6H1ZP60-F1
#
_cell.length_a   1.000
_cell.length_b   1.000
_cell.length_c   1.000
_cell.angle_alpha   90.00
_cell.angle_beta   90.00
_cell.angle_gamma   90.00
#
_symmetry.space_group_name_H-M   'P 1'
#
loop_
_entity.id
_entity.type
_entity.pdbx_description
1 polymer ?
#
loop_
_entity_poly.entity_id
_entity_poly.type
_entity_poly.pdbx_seq_one_letter_code
_entity_poly.pdbx_strand_id
1 'polypeptide(L)'
;MDKPRTGYFYGLKVIHAEGANGTWLEGEEFAYPAGGFTRRARVKMPTGELRIVRCSIPDTYFSIPARVKVKGRTAKGFITCMEGTFEWTFEKGEET
;
A
#
# COMPACT_ATOMS: atom_id res chain seq x y z
N MET A 1 -2.02 12.83 5.87
CA MET A 1 -1.02 12.13 6.69
C MET A 1 -0.13 11.39 5.71
N ASP A 2 0.98 12.00 5.32
CA ASP A 2 1.74 11.64 4.10
C ASP A 2 2.93 10.70 4.36
N LYS A 3 2.99 10.13 5.57
CA LYS A 3 4.10 9.34 6.09
C LYS A 3 3.61 7.98 6.63
N PRO A 4 4.46 6.93 6.61
CA PRO A 4 4.17 5.65 7.25
C PRO A 4 3.83 5.82 8.74
N ARG A 5 2.94 4.98 9.27
CA ARG A 5 2.75 4.90 10.72
C ARG A 5 4.00 4.33 11.38
N THR A 6 4.28 4.81 12.58
CA THR A 6 5.17 4.08 13.50
C THR A 6 4.33 3.11 14.31
N GLY A 7 4.80 1.87 14.42
CA GLY A 7 4.17 0.81 15.21
C GLY A 7 5.23 -0.06 15.87
N TYR A 8 4.80 -0.91 16.80
CA TYR A 8 5.67 -1.87 17.48
C TYR A 8 5.02 -3.25 17.47
N PHE A 9 5.82 -4.29 17.27
CA PHE A 9 5.41 -5.69 17.33
C PHE A 9 6.41 -6.46 18.19
N TYR A 10 5.93 -7.13 19.25
CA TYR A 10 6.77 -7.73 20.30
C TYR A 10 7.87 -6.80 20.85
N GLY A 11 7.56 -5.50 20.99
CA GLY A 11 8.51 -4.49 21.49
C GLY A 11 9.53 -4.00 20.46
N LEU A 12 9.56 -4.57 19.25
CA LEU A 12 10.40 -4.12 18.15
C LEU A 12 9.67 -3.10 17.29
N LYS A 13 10.38 -2.10 16.78
CA LYS A 13 9.80 -1.09 15.87
C LYS A 13 9.47 -1.75 14.53
N VAL A 14 8.24 -1.57 14.07
CA VAL A 14 7.81 -2.00 12.74
C VAL A 14 8.50 -1.13 11.69
N ILE A 15 9.20 -1.77 10.77
CA ILE A 15 9.94 -1.12 9.68
C ILE A 15 9.03 -1.05 8.44
N HIS A 16 9.05 0.08 7.74
CA HIS A 16 8.38 0.23 6.45
C HIS A 16 9.41 0.10 5.32
N ALA A 17 8.93 -0.28 4.14
CA ALA A 17 9.73 -0.21 2.93
C ALA A 17 9.62 1.20 2.34
N GLU A 18 10.76 1.86 2.15
CA GLU A 18 10.86 3.10 1.37
C GLU A 18 11.09 2.75 -0.09
N GLY A 19 10.32 3.35 -0.98
CA GLY A 19 10.48 3.26 -2.43
C GLY A 19 11.07 4.54 -3.02
N ALA A 20 11.42 4.48 -4.29
CA ALA A 20 11.77 5.65 -5.07
C ALA A 20 10.56 6.61 -5.20
N ASN A 21 10.86 7.86 -5.59
CA ASN A 21 9.84 8.87 -5.90
C ASN A 21 8.84 9.14 -4.75
N GLY A 22 9.28 8.95 -3.51
CA GLY A 22 8.45 9.17 -2.32
C GLY A 22 7.31 8.17 -2.15
N THR A 23 7.39 7.01 -2.81
CA THR A 23 6.49 5.87 -2.56
C THR A 23 6.96 5.10 -1.34
N TRP A 24 6.05 4.46 -0.62
CA TRP A 24 6.39 3.65 0.56
C TRP A 24 5.31 2.62 0.85
N LEU A 25 5.66 1.59 1.59
CA LEU A 25 4.76 0.54 2.03
C LEU A 25 5.00 0.29 3.53
N GLU A 26 3.97 0.42 4.36
CA GLU A 26 4.08 0.14 5.79
C GLU A 26 4.55 -1.30 6.05
N GLY A 27 5.07 -1.60 7.23
CA GLY A 27 5.46 -2.98 7.59
C GLY A 27 4.29 -3.96 7.56
N GLU A 28 4.59 -5.23 7.33
CA GLU A 28 3.60 -6.31 7.24
C GLU A 28 2.81 -6.49 8.54
N GLU A 29 3.41 -6.14 9.68
CA GLU A 29 2.82 -6.25 11.02
C GLU A 29 1.53 -5.42 11.18
N PHE A 30 1.34 -4.42 10.32
CA PHE A 30 0.09 -3.64 10.23
C PHE A 30 -1.05 -4.36 9.49
N ALA A 31 -0.78 -5.48 8.80
CA ALA A 31 -1.74 -6.34 8.12
C ALA A 31 -1.87 -7.74 8.76
N TYR A 32 -0.80 -8.29 9.33
CA TYR A 32 -0.79 -9.62 9.96
C TYR A 32 0.37 -9.72 10.97
N PRO A 33 0.23 -10.47 12.08
CA PRO A 33 -0.97 -11.09 12.64
C PRO A 33 -1.82 -10.12 13.48
N ALA A 34 -1.25 -8.98 13.87
CA ALA A 34 -1.85 -8.08 14.85
C ALA A 34 -2.65 -6.91 14.24
N GLY A 35 -2.32 -6.50 13.02
CA GLY A 35 -2.98 -5.38 12.37
C GLY A 35 -4.20 -5.83 11.58
N GLY A 36 -5.42 -5.42 11.97
CA GLY A 36 -6.69 -5.81 11.35
C GLY A 36 -6.89 -5.33 9.90
N PHE A 37 -6.00 -5.71 8.99
CA PHE A 37 -6.02 -5.41 7.56
C PHE A 37 -6.06 -3.91 7.23
N THR A 38 -5.26 -3.10 7.97
CA THR A 38 -5.26 -1.63 7.83
C THR A 38 -3.97 -1.07 7.26
N ARG A 39 -3.05 -1.92 6.80
CA ARG A 39 -1.75 -1.52 6.26
C ARG A 39 -1.95 -0.52 5.11
N ARG A 40 -1.09 0.48 5.07
CA ARG A 40 -1.14 1.56 4.08
C ARG A 40 0.10 1.55 3.22
N ALA A 41 -0.07 2.02 1.99
CA ALA A 41 1.04 2.30 1.10
C ALA A 41 0.80 3.64 0.41
N ARG A 42 1.86 4.37 0.12
CA ARG A 42 1.86 5.50 -0.81
C ARG A 42 2.40 5.03 -2.13
N VAL A 43 1.56 5.09 -3.15
CA VAL A 43 1.83 4.49 -4.47
C VAL A 43 1.64 5.52 -5.56
N LYS A 44 2.33 5.31 -6.68
CA LYS A 44 2.14 6.07 -7.91
C LYS A 44 0.92 5.53 -8.65
N MET A 45 -0.07 6.39 -8.88
CA MET A 45 -1.25 6.09 -9.67
C MET A 45 -0.90 6.13 -11.18
N PRO A 46 -1.70 5.50 -12.06
CA PRO A 46 -1.51 5.60 -13.52
C PRO A 46 -1.51 7.05 -14.05
N THR A 47 -2.17 7.97 -13.35
CA THR A 47 -2.17 9.40 -13.66
C THR A 47 -0.88 10.13 -13.26
N GLY A 48 0.05 9.45 -12.60
CA GLY A 48 1.29 10.03 -12.05
C GLY A 48 1.14 10.64 -10.64
N GLU A 49 -0.09 10.77 -10.12
CA GLU A 49 -0.34 11.25 -8.75
C GLU A 49 0.12 10.22 -7.72
N LEU A 50 0.69 10.67 -6.59
CA LEU A 50 0.93 9.81 -5.44
C LEU A 50 -0.32 9.74 -4.55
N ARG A 51 -0.77 8.53 -4.21
CA ARG A 51 -1.94 8.33 -3.36
C ARG A 51 -1.72 7.28 -2.29
N ILE A 52 -2.40 7.46 -1.15
CA ILE A 52 -2.43 6.46 -0.09
C ILE A 52 -3.51 5.42 -0.37
N VAL A 53 -3.12 4.17 -0.39
CA VAL A 53 -4.00 3.00 -0.56
C VAL A 53 -3.96 2.13 0.68
N ARG A 54 -4.97 1.27 0.85
CA ARG A 54 -5.04 0.29 1.94
C ARG A 54 -4.82 -1.10 1.39
N CYS A 55 -3.80 -1.80 1.88
CA CYS A 55 -3.47 -3.17 1.52
C CYS A 55 -3.86 -4.14 2.65
N SER A 56 -4.25 -5.34 2.27
CA SER A 56 -4.88 -6.31 3.18
C SER A 56 -4.17 -7.65 3.25
N ILE A 57 -2.96 -7.82 2.73
CA ILE A 57 -2.22 -9.09 2.87
C ILE A 57 -0.72 -8.88 3.10
N PRO A 58 -0.04 -9.90 3.67
CA PRO A 58 1.41 -10.09 3.68
C PRO A 58 2.10 -9.86 2.33
N ASP A 59 3.41 -9.57 2.38
CA ASP A 59 4.28 -9.35 1.19
C ASP A 59 4.62 -10.65 0.45
N THR A 60 3.73 -11.63 0.46
CA THR A 60 3.97 -12.96 -0.11
C THR A 60 3.68 -13.06 -1.61
N TYR A 61 3.24 -11.96 -2.23
CA TYR A 61 2.84 -11.94 -3.64
C TYR A 61 3.63 -10.90 -4.44
N PHE A 62 3.92 -11.22 -5.71
CA PHE A 62 4.44 -10.30 -6.72
C PHE A 62 3.61 -8.98 -6.83
N SER A 63 2.37 -9.02 -6.36
CA SER A 63 1.46 -7.88 -6.26
C SER A 63 0.60 -7.96 -5.00
N ILE A 64 0.40 -6.83 -4.32
CA ILE A 64 -0.37 -6.73 -3.06
C ILE A 64 -1.77 -6.19 -3.35
N PRO A 65 -2.84 -6.99 -3.21
CA PRO A 65 -4.22 -6.52 -3.24
C PRO A 65 -4.44 -5.34 -2.31
N ALA A 66 -5.08 -4.31 -2.85
CA ALA A 66 -5.31 -3.08 -2.16
C ALA A 66 -6.60 -2.40 -2.63
N ARG A 67 -7.01 -1.38 -1.87
CA ARG A 67 -8.19 -0.57 -2.12
C ARG A 67 -7.83 0.91 -2.02
N VAL A 68 -8.40 1.71 -2.91
CA VAL A 68 -8.19 3.15 -2.96
C VAL A 68 -9.54 3.86 -3.06
N LYS A 69 -9.66 5.04 -2.45
CA LYS A 69 -10.82 5.91 -2.72
C LYS A 69 -10.50 6.83 -3.89
N VAL A 70 -11.30 6.78 -4.96
CA VAL A 70 -11.20 7.63 -6.15
C VAL A 70 -12.58 8.23 -6.41
N LYS A 71 -12.68 9.56 -6.48
CA LYS A 71 -13.93 10.29 -6.76
C LYS A 71 -15.13 9.82 -5.90
N GLY A 72 -14.90 9.52 -4.62
CA GLY A 72 -15.93 9.04 -3.68
C GLY A 72 -16.27 7.55 -3.76
N ARG A 73 -15.74 6.82 -4.75
CA ARG A 73 -15.89 5.36 -4.89
C ARG A 73 -14.67 4.64 -4.32
N THR A 74 -14.88 3.42 -3.82
CA THR A 74 -13.77 2.53 -3.45
C THR A 74 -13.45 1.66 -4.66
N ALA A 75 -12.26 1.82 -5.21
CA ALA A 75 -11.75 0.99 -6.29
C ALA A 75 -10.82 -0.09 -5.75
N LYS A 76 -10.86 -1.27 -6.36
CA LYS A 76 -9.95 -2.39 -6.08
C LYS A 76 -8.79 -2.43 -7.07
N GLY A 77 -7.69 -3.00 -6.63
CA GLY A 77 -6.49 -3.15 -7.45
C GLY A 77 -5.35 -3.76 -6.68
N PHE A 78 -4.15 -3.55 -7.19
CA PHE A 78 -2.93 -4.17 -6.73
C PHE A 78 -1.81 -3.13 -6.65
N ILE A 79 -0.89 -3.36 -5.73
CA ILE A 79 0.37 -2.62 -5.61
C ILE A 79 1.47 -3.53 -6.13
N THR A 80 2.30 -3.03 -7.04
CA THR A 80 3.49 -3.72 -7.52
C THR A 80 4.71 -2.84 -7.25
N CYS A 81 5.87 -3.46 -7.01
CA CYS A 81 7.13 -2.72 -6.92
C CYS A 81 7.86 -2.85 -8.27
N MET A 82 7.95 -1.74 -9.00
CA MET A 82 8.62 -1.65 -10.30
C MET A 82 9.78 -0.68 -10.19
N GLU A 83 11.00 -1.16 -10.45
CA GLU A 83 12.23 -0.33 -10.37
C GLU A 83 12.37 0.45 -9.05
N GLY A 84 11.95 -0.17 -7.94
CA GLY A 84 11.96 0.44 -6.62
C GLY A 84 10.82 1.43 -6.36
N THR A 85 9.92 1.68 -7.30
CA THR A 85 8.71 2.50 -7.10
C THR A 85 7.50 1.60 -6.85
N PHE A 86 6.69 1.92 -5.83
CA PHE A 86 5.41 1.23 -5.64
C PHE A 86 4.34 1.84 -6.55
N GLU A 87 3.80 1.05 -7.47
CA GLU A 87 2.83 1.47 -8.49
C GLU A 87 1.47 0.81 -8.26
N TRP A 88 0.41 1.55 -8.58
CA TRP A 88 -0.98 1.06 -8.51
C TRP A 88 -1.45 0.54 -9.86
N THR A 89 -2.04 -0.66 -9.85
CA THR A 89 -2.74 -1.24 -10.99
C THR A 89 -4.20 -1.50 -10.60
N PHE A 90 -5.16 -1.05 -11.41
CA PHE A 90 -6.58 -1.33 -11.16
C PHE A 90 -6.91 -2.80 -11.41
N GLU A 91 -7.86 -3.33 -10.63
CA GLU A 91 -8.48 -4.61 -10.97
C GLU A 91 -9.37 -4.41 -12.22
N LYS A 92 -9.45 -5.43 -13.09
CA LYS A 92 -10.17 -5.35 -14.36
C LYS A 92 -11.63 -4.92 -14.10
N GLY A 93 -12.06 -3.82 -14.74
CA GLY A 93 -13.41 -3.26 -14.59
C GLY A 93 -13.55 -2.15 -13.56
N GLU A 94 -12.48 -1.77 -12.85
CA GLU A 94 -12.48 -0.69 -11.85
C GLU A 94 -11.93 0.65 -12.40
N GLU A 95 -11.56 0.70 -13.69
CA GLU A 95 -11.05 1.89 -14.39
C GLU A 95 -12.18 2.91 -14.66
N THR A 96 -12.56 3.74 -13.69
CA THR A 96 -13.54 4.84 -13.86
C THR A 96 -13.19 6.13 -13.10
#